data_AF-A0A935B342-F1
#
_entry.id   AF-A0A935B342-F1
#
_cell.length_a   1.000
_cell.length_b   1.000
_cell.length_c   1.000
_cell.angle_alpha   90.00
_cell.angle_beta   90.00
_cell.angle_gamma   90.00
#
_symmetry.space_group_name_H-M   'P 1'
#
loop_
_entity.id
_entity.type
_entity.pdbx_description
1 polymer ?
#
loop_
_entity_poly.entity_id
_entity_poly.type
_entity_poly.pdbx_seq_one_letter_code
_entity_poly.pdbx_strand_id
1 'polypeptide(L)' 'MIGLDSSVVIRYIAQDDKKQSPIATRLIEQDLSESRPGYLSLPALAEVIWVMVSCYNADRRR' A
#
# COMPACT_ATOMS: atom_id res chain seq x y z
N MET A 1 9.73 10.14 10.71
CA MET A 1 9.90 9.49 9.38
C MET A 1 9.26 8.11 9.45
N ILE A 2 8.32 7.79 8.56
CA ILE A 2 7.61 6.50 8.55
C ILE A 2 8.00 5.74 7.28
N GLY A 3 8.56 4.54 7.42
CA GLY A 3 8.75 3.62 6.30
C GLY A 3 7.49 2.79 6.10
N LEU A 4 6.96 2.79 4.88
CA LEU A 4 5.83 1.96 4.48
C LEU A 4 6.34 0.64 3.90
N ASP A 5 5.78 -0.44 4.39
CA ASP A 5 5.97 -1.77 3.81
C ASP A 5 4.97 -2.02 2.68
N SER A 6 5.31 -2.93 1.77
CA SER A 6 4.46 -3.31 0.64
C SER A 6 3.09 -3.83 1.12
N SER A 7 3.07 -4.60 2.20
CA SER A 7 1.84 -5.18 2.76
C SER A 7 0.81 -4.13 3.13
N VAL A 8 1.21 -3.04 3.79
CA VAL A 8 0.34 -1.93 4.19
C VAL A 8 -0.27 -1.24 2.96
N VAL A 9 0.57 -0.97 1.94
CA VAL A 9 0.13 -0.34 0.69
C VAL A 9 -0.83 -1.26 -0.06
N ILE A 10 -0.55 -2.57 -0.12
CA ILE A 10 -1.44 -3.57 -0.74
C ILE A 10 -2.79 -3.59 -0.04
N ARG A 11 -2.84 -3.62 1.30
CA ARG A 11 -4.11 -3.61 2.05
C ARG A 11 -4.94 -2.35 1.79
N TYR A 12 -4.29 -1.21 1.59
CA TYR A 12 -4.94 0.05 1.23
C TYR A 12 -5.46 0.06 -0.21
N ILE A 13 -4.73 -0.50 -1.18
CA ILE A 13 -5.17 -0.52 -2.57
C ILE A 13 -6.27 -1.58 -2.80
N ALA A 14 -6.03 -2.81 -2.34
CA ALA A 14 -6.89 -3.95 -2.63
C ALA A 14 -8.16 -4.01 -1.78
N GLN A 15 -8.16 -3.39 -0.60
CA GLN A 15 -9.30 -3.39 0.34
C GLN A 15 -9.85 -4.79 0.63
N ASP A 16 -8.96 -5.78 0.70
CA ASP A 16 -9.31 -7.21 0.72
C ASP A 16 -9.32 -7.82 2.13
N ASP A 17 -8.86 -7.08 3.15
CA ASP A 17 -8.88 -7.50 4.55
C ASP A 17 -9.75 -6.57 5.40
N LYS A 18 -10.84 -7.12 5.96
CA LYS A 18 -11.83 -6.37 6.76
C LYS A 18 -11.25 -5.69 8.00
N LYS A 19 -10.12 -6.16 8.53
CA LYS A 19 -9.47 -5.60 9.72
C LYS A 19 -8.30 -4.69 9.34
N GLN A 20 -7.47 -5.12 8.41
CA GLN A 20 -6.23 -4.39 8.08
C GLN A 20 -6.47 -3.25 7.11
N SER A 21 -7.38 -3.39 6.14
CA SER A 21 -7.64 -2.33 5.15
C SER A 21 -8.12 -1.02 5.78
N PRO A 22 -9.05 -1.00 6.77
CA PRO A 22 -9.41 0.23 7.48
C PRO A 22 -8.23 0.88 8.22
N ILE A 23 -7.31 0.08 8.76
CA ILE A 23 -6.12 0.57 9.46
C ILE A 23 -5.15 1.21 8.46
N ALA A 24 -4.92 0.55 7.31
CA ALA A 24 -4.07 1.06 6.24
C ALA A 24 -4.64 2.36 5.64
N THR A 25 -5.95 2.44 5.42
CA THR A 25 -6.65 3.66 4.98
C THR A 25 -6.48 4.79 5.99
N ARG A 26 -6.68 4.51 7.28
CA ARG A 26 -6.46 5.53 8.31
C ARG A 26 -5.02 6.03 8.34
N LEU A 27 -4.05 5.11 8.26
CA LEU A 27 -2.64 5.48 8.25
C LEU A 27 -2.34 6.43 7.08
N ILE A 28 -2.73 6.04 5.86
CA ILE A 28 -2.39 6.79 4.63
C ILE A 28 -3.13 8.12 4.54
N GLU A 29 -4.43 8.13 4.87
CA GLU A 29 -5.28 9.33 4.69
C GLU A 29 -5.26 10.30 5.87
N GLN A 30 -4.99 9.83 7.09
CA GLN A 30 -5.15 10.66 8.31
C GLN A 30 -3.83 10.87 9.06
N ASP A 31 -2.94 9.89 9.09
CA ASP A 31 -1.73 9.93 9.93
C ASP A 31 -0.48 10.41 9.17
N LEU A 32 -0.52 10.39 7.84
CA LEU A 32 0.52 10.94 6.97
C LEU A 32 0.23 12.41 6.67
N SER A 33 1.28 13.21 6.67
CA SER A 33 1.22 14.65 6.36
C SER A 33 2.58 15.13 5.83
N GLU A 34 2.65 16.38 5.38
CA GLU A 34 3.92 16.99 5.00
C GLU A 34 4.95 17.01 6.15
N SER A 35 4.49 17.14 7.38
CA SER A 35 5.35 17.09 8.57
C SER A 35 5.69 15.67 9.02
N ARG A 36 4.93 14.67 8.57
CA ARG A 36 5.14 13.25 8.89
C ARG A 36 4.99 12.37 7.63
N PRO A 37 5.91 12.51 6.66
CA PRO A 37 5.80 11.80 5.39
C PRO A 37 6.00 10.28 5.55
N GLY A 38 5.26 9.54 4.73
CA GLY A 38 5.44 8.12 4.50
C GLY A 38 6.35 7.88 3.30
N TYR A 39 7.30 6.97 3.45
CA TYR A 39 8.26 6.62 2.40
C TYR A 39 8.07 5.18 1.97
N LEU A 40 7.98 4.97 0.67
CA LEU A 40 7.98 3.65 0.07
C LEU A 40 9.34 3.42 -0.60
N SER A 41 10.01 2.34 -0.25
CA SER A 41 11.28 1.98 -0.89
C SER A 41 11.04 1.43 -2.30
N LEU A 42 12.03 1.53 -3.18
CA LEU A 42 11.94 0.95 -4.54
C LEU A 42 11.67 -0.57 -4.51
N PRO A 43 12.31 -1.38 -3.65
CA PRO A 43 11.97 -2.80 -3.52
C PRO A 43 10.51 -3.03 -3.08
N ALA A 44 10.02 -2.27 -2.10
CA ALA A 44 8.63 -2.38 -1.64
C ALA A 44 7.65 -1.98 -2.75
N LEU A 45 7.97 -0.96 -3.55
CA LEU A 45 7.16 -0.60 -4.72
C LEU A 45 7.14 -1.70 -5.79
N ALA A 46 8.28 -2.33 -6.06
CA ALA A 46 8.35 -3.46 -7.00
C ALA A 46 7.50 -4.64 -6.53
N GLU A 47 7.51 -4.93 -5.22
CA GLU A 47 6.67 -5.96 -4.62
C GLU A 47 5.18 -5.64 -4.72
N VAL A 48 4.78 -4.39 -4.44
CA VAL A 48 3.38 -3.94 -4.63
C VAL A 48 2.93 -4.23 -6.06
N ILE A 49 3.73 -3.84 -7.07
CA ILE A 49 3.40 -4.09 -8.47
C ILE A 49 3.29 -5.60 -8.75
N TRP A 50 4.26 -6.39 -8.30
CA TRP A 50 4.27 -7.84 -8.51
C TRP A 50 3.04 -8.53 -7.90
N VAL A 51 2.65 -8.15 -6.68
CA VAL A 51 1.46 -8.70 -6.01
C VAL A 51 0.17 -8.26 -6.71
N MET A 52 0.07 -6.98 -7.10
CA MET A 52 -1.12 -6.47 -7.78
C MET A 52 -1.36 -7.18 -9.12
N VAL A 53 -0.31 -7.42 -9.90
CA VAL A 53 -0.40 -8.17 -11.16
C VAL A 53 -0.71 -9.65 -10.91
N SER A 54 0.01 -10.29 -9.98
CA SER A 54 -0.04 -11.75 -9.81
C SER A 54 -1.24 -12.26 -9.03
N CYS A 55 -1.67 -11.52 -8.00
CA CYS A 55 -2.74 -11.94 -7.08
C CYS A 55 -4.07 -11.24 -7.37
N TYR A 56 -4.05 -10.01 -7.89
CA TYR A 56 -5.26 -9.22 -8.13
C TYR A 56 -5.54 -8.98 -9.62
N ASN A 57 -4.72 -9.56 -10.51
CA ASN A 57 -4.87 -9.44 -11.97
C ASN A 57 -4.96 -7.98 -12.45
N ALA A 58 -4.34 -7.06 -11.70
CA ALA A 58 -4.30 -5.63 -11.99
C ALA A 58 -3.13 -5.30 -12.94
N ASP A 59 -3.09 -6.01 -14.08
CA ASP A 59 -2.14 -5.71 -15.14
C ASP A 59 -2.60 -4.48 -15.93
N ARG A 60 -1.66 -3.58 -16.25
CA ARG A 60 -1.95 -2.34 -16.99
C ARG A 60 -2.60 -2.58 -18.36
N ARG A 61 -2.38 -3.74 -18.98
CA ARG A 61 -2.86 -4.06 -20.33
C ARG A 61 -4.25 -4.72 -20.32
N ARG A 62 -4.82 -4.98 -19.15
CA ARG A 62 -6.20 -5.45 -18.97
C ARG A 62 -7.09 -4.30 -18.52
#